data_AF-A0A293M9R4-F1
#
_entry.id   AF-A0A293M9R4-F1
#
_cell.length_a   1.000
_cell.length_b   1.000
_cell.length_c   1.000
_cell.angle_alpha   90.00
_cell.angle_beta   90.00
_cell.angle_gamma   90.00
#
_symmetry.space_group_name_H-M   'P 1'
#
loop_
_entity.id
_entity.type
_entity.pdbx_description
1 polymer ?
#
loop_
_entity_poly.entity_id
_entity_poly.type
_entity_poly.pdbx_seq_one_letter_code
_entity_poly.pdbx_strand_id
1 'polypeptide(L)'
;MNAESKLVKSANCKSLVTCHTPQPAKQQKVLDEDTYTEEVAEIIERDFFPDVPKLRAQNEYLDALEANDISKLRKLQQQYSGSTSSQRIHLSTPSTFETPINDAASTPARTPSGPSTQSAEESPQKSKSKLSLDAFLARHTSEDNASFSTILEDAQRKHKEKYGWMYKDEVQESAPLACLLSSGVSTAPSAPITWKYTNRAEA
;
A
#
# COMPACT_ATOMS: atom_id res chain seq x y z
N MET A 1 -45.69 -45.92 15.88
CA MET A 1 -45.14 -45.82 14.51
C MET A 1 -45.95 -44.76 13.80
N ASN A 2 -45.39 -43.57 13.58
CA ASN A 2 -45.84 -42.61 12.58
C ASN A 2 -44.67 -41.64 12.35
N ALA A 3 -44.24 -41.58 11.09
CA ALA A 3 -43.03 -40.93 10.64
C ALA A 3 -43.30 -39.45 10.32
N GLU A 4 -42.51 -38.54 10.88
CA GLU A 4 -42.47 -37.14 10.46
C GLU A 4 -41.36 -36.96 9.43
N SER A 5 -41.74 -36.85 8.16
CA SER A 5 -40.86 -36.49 7.05
C SER A 5 -40.65 -34.97 7.02
N LYS A 6 -39.55 -34.49 7.59
CA LYS A 6 -39.11 -33.09 7.41
C LYS A 6 -38.39 -32.96 6.06
N LEU A 7 -39.09 -32.33 5.11
CA LEU A 7 -38.56 -31.86 3.83
C LEU A 7 -37.55 -30.72 4.07
N VAL A 8 -36.26 -31.03 3.93
CA VAL A 8 -35.19 -30.03 3.94
C VAL A 8 -35.32 -29.20 2.67
N LYS A 9 -35.71 -27.93 2.82
CA LYS A 9 -35.69 -26.93 1.74
C LYS A 9 -34.23 -26.67 1.38
N SER A 10 -33.86 -27.10 0.17
CA SER A 10 -32.57 -26.77 -0.46
C SER A 10 -32.44 -25.25 -0.56
N ALA A 11 -31.44 -24.70 0.13
CA ALA A 11 -31.10 -23.29 0.06
C ALA A 11 -30.40 -23.03 -1.29
N ASN A 12 -31.06 -22.20 -2.08
CA ASN A 12 -30.64 -21.64 -3.36
C ASN A 12 -29.19 -21.13 -3.31
N CYS A 13 -28.28 -21.81 -4.02
CA CYS A 13 -26.92 -21.36 -4.27
C CYS A 13 -26.97 -20.12 -5.16
N LYS A 14 -26.85 -18.94 -4.56
CA LYS A 14 -26.65 -17.68 -5.28
C LYS A 14 -25.34 -17.78 -6.04
N SER A 15 -25.45 -18.01 -7.35
CA SER A 15 -24.37 -17.83 -8.31
C SER A 15 -23.84 -16.40 -8.19
N LEU A 16 -22.65 -16.26 -7.60
CA LEU A 16 -21.92 -15.01 -7.57
C LEU A 16 -21.25 -14.83 -8.94
N VAL A 17 -22.02 -14.42 -9.95
CA VAL A 17 -21.44 -13.93 -11.20
C VAL A 17 -20.87 -12.54 -10.90
N THR A 18 -19.60 -12.49 -10.52
CA THR A 18 -18.87 -11.23 -10.45
C THR A 18 -18.56 -10.78 -11.88
N CYS A 19 -19.50 -10.05 -12.49
CA CYS A 19 -19.23 -9.29 -13.70
C CYS A 19 -18.25 -8.16 -13.33
N HIS A 20 -16.95 -8.39 -13.57
CA HIS A 20 -15.92 -7.36 -13.46
C HIS A 20 -16.20 -6.35 -14.57
N THR A 21 -16.88 -5.27 -14.23
CA THR A 21 -16.91 -4.09 -15.08
C THR A 21 -15.50 -3.53 -15.14
N PRO A 22 -14.88 -3.39 -16.33
CA PRO A 22 -13.57 -2.77 -16.45
C PRO A 22 -13.74 -1.31 -16.03
N GLN A 23 -13.35 -0.99 -14.79
CA GLN A 23 -13.24 0.38 -14.34
C GLN A 23 -12.22 1.09 -15.25
N PRO A 24 -12.48 2.34 -15.67
CA PRO A 24 -11.52 3.08 -16.46
C PRO A 24 -10.21 3.14 -15.67
N ALA A 25 -9.15 2.56 -16.24
CA ALA A 25 -7.83 2.55 -15.62
C ALA A 25 -7.45 4.00 -15.33
N LYS A 26 -7.25 4.32 -14.05
CA LYS A 26 -6.67 5.60 -13.65
C LYS A 26 -5.35 5.73 -14.40
N GLN A 27 -5.08 6.89 -15.01
CA GLN A 27 -3.84 7.13 -15.73
C GLN A 27 -2.69 7.16 -14.71
N GLN A 28 -2.17 5.97 -14.37
CA GLN A 28 -0.98 5.80 -13.58
C GLN A 28 0.23 5.96 -14.50
N LYS A 29 1.23 6.68 -14.02
CA LYS A 29 2.51 6.79 -14.69
C LYS A 29 3.24 5.46 -14.59
N VAL A 30 3.51 4.84 -15.73
CA VAL A 30 4.32 3.62 -15.80
C VAL A 30 5.77 3.99 -15.51
N LEU A 31 6.38 3.26 -14.57
CA LEU A 31 7.79 3.35 -14.24
C LEU A 31 8.47 2.02 -14.57
N ASP A 32 9.75 2.09 -14.91
CA ASP A 32 10.62 0.91 -15.01
C ASP A 32 10.62 0.12 -13.68
N GLU A 33 10.74 -1.21 -13.75
CA GLU A 33 10.53 -2.09 -12.59
C GLU A 33 11.56 -1.87 -11.48
N ASP A 34 12.85 -1.75 -11.84
CA ASP A 34 13.90 -1.50 -10.85
C ASP A 34 13.67 -0.14 -10.18
N THR A 35 13.30 0.87 -10.98
CA THR A 35 12.97 2.21 -10.44
C THR A 35 11.74 2.19 -9.52
N TYR A 36 10.69 1.47 -9.91
CA TYR A 36 9.46 1.38 -9.13
C TYR A 36 9.70 0.69 -7.78
N THR A 37 10.42 -0.44 -7.80
CA THR A 37 10.73 -1.19 -6.57
C THR A 37 11.65 -0.41 -5.63
N GLU A 38 12.66 0.28 -6.15
CA GLU A 38 13.52 1.17 -5.37
C GLU A 38 12.73 2.30 -4.70
N GLU A 39 11.85 2.98 -5.45
CA GLU A 39 11.04 4.08 -4.91
C GLU A 39 10.03 3.59 -3.86
N VAL A 40 9.40 2.43 -4.08
CA VAL A 40 8.50 1.82 -3.10
C VAL A 40 9.27 1.40 -1.84
N ALA A 41 10.44 0.78 -1.99
CA ALA A 41 11.28 0.37 -0.87
C ALA A 41 11.72 1.57 -0.04
N GLU A 42 12.14 2.66 -0.69
CA GLU A 42 12.52 3.92 -0.03
C GLU A 42 11.36 4.50 0.81
N ILE A 43 10.13 4.49 0.27
CA ILE A 43 8.95 4.97 0.98
C ILE A 43 8.59 4.05 2.16
N ILE A 44 8.64 2.73 1.96
CA ILE A 44 8.30 1.75 3.01
C ILE A 44 9.30 1.81 4.15
N GLU A 45 10.61 1.83 3.86
CA GLU A 45 11.65 1.93 4.89
C GLU A 45 11.49 3.20 5.72
N ARG A 46 11.22 4.34 5.06
CA ARG A 46 11.00 5.63 5.72
C ARG A 46 9.79 5.62 6.65
N ASP A 47 8.65 5.10 6.20
CA ASP A 47 7.37 5.25 6.92
C ASP A 47 7.12 4.13 7.93
N PHE A 48 7.57 2.90 7.65
CA PHE A 48 7.26 1.72 8.47
C PHE A 48 8.47 1.15 9.22
N PHE A 49 9.69 1.46 8.78
CA PHE A 49 10.90 0.87 9.35
C PHE A 49 11.98 1.90 9.73
N PRO A 50 11.67 2.86 10.64
CA PRO A 50 12.61 3.91 11.03
C PRO A 50 13.90 3.39 11.68
N ASP A 51 13.88 2.18 12.26
CA ASP A 51 15.03 1.57 12.94
C ASP A 51 15.95 0.75 12.02
N VAL A 52 15.58 0.53 10.75
CA VAL A 52 16.40 -0.23 9.79
C VAL A 52 17.84 0.31 9.66
N PRO A 53 18.09 1.63 9.60
CA PRO A 53 19.45 2.17 9.56
C PRO A 53 20.27 1.77 10.80
N LYS A 54 19.66 1.81 11.99
CA LYS A 54 20.32 1.42 13.24
C LYS A 54 20.65 -0.07 13.26
N LEU A 55 19.72 -0.92 12.81
CA LEU A 55 19.96 -2.37 12.75
C LEU A 55 21.03 -2.73 11.73
N ARG A 56 21.01 -2.12 10.53
CA ARG A 56 22.07 -2.28 9.52
C ARG A 56 23.44 -1.90 10.09
N ALA A 57 23.52 -0.79 10.82
CA ALA A 57 24.76 -0.35 11.45
C ALA A 57 25.29 -1.29 12.52
N GLN A 58 24.38 -1.87 13.32
CA GLN A 58 24.76 -2.87 14.33
C GLN A 58 25.31 -4.13 13.67
N ASN A 59 24.69 -4.59 12.58
CA ASN A 59 25.20 -5.72 11.80
C ASN A 59 26.56 -5.39 11.18
N GLU A 60 26.70 -4.23 10.52
CA GLU A 60 27.96 -3.80 9.91
C GLU A 60 29.10 -3.68 10.95
N TYR A 61 28.77 -3.29 12.18
CA TYR A 61 29.72 -3.26 13.29
C TYR A 61 30.21 -4.65 13.68
N LEU A 62 29.31 -5.64 13.75
CA LEU A 62 29.68 -7.03 14.02
C LEU A 62 30.50 -7.62 12.87
N ASP A 63 30.11 -7.37 11.62
CA ASP A 63 30.85 -7.81 10.43
C ASP A 63 32.26 -7.21 10.39
N ALA A 64 32.40 -5.93 10.76
CA ALA A 64 33.70 -5.27 10.85
C ALA A 64 34.58 -5.84 11.99
N LEU A 65 33.98 -6.26 13.12
CA LEU A 65 34.69 -6.96 14.18
C LEU A 65 35.20 -8.32 13.72
N GLU A 66 34.37 -9.09 13.01
CA GLU A 66 34.76 -10.39 12.47
C GLU A 66 35.87 -10.26 11.41
N ALA A 67 35.76 -9.28 10.52
CA ALA A 67 36.78 -8.96 9.53
C ALA A 67 38.02 -8.24 10.11
N ASN A 68 38.02 -7.89 11.40
CA ASN A 68 39.03 -7.09 12.09
C ASN A 68 39.38 -5.76 11.36
N ASP A 69 38.39 -5.15 10.71
CA ASP A 69 38.53 -3.89 9.96
C ASP A 69 38.35 -2.69 10.91
N ILE A 70 39.45 -2.28 11.52
CA ILE A 70 39.53 -1.15 12.46
C ILE A 70 39.09 0.19 11.84
N SER A 71 39.19 0.35 10.52
CA SER A 71 38.82 1.60 9.85
C SER A 71 37.30 1.74 9.75
N LYS A 72 36.62 0.66 9.36
CA LYS A 72 35.15 0.60 9.36
C LYS A 72 34.58 0.73 10.76
N LEU A 73 35.18 0.06 11.75
CA LEU A 73 34.74 0.13 13.14
C LEU A 73 34.71 1.57 13.67
N ARG A 74 35.78 2.33 13.40
CA ARG A 74 35.87 3.74 13.81
C ARG A 74 34.83 4.61 13.10
N LYS A 75 34.61 4.39 11.80
CA LYS A 75 33.61 5.11 11.01
C LYS A 75 32.20 4.86 11.55
N LEU A 76 31.86 3.60 11.80
CA LEU A 76 30.56 3.19 12.36
C LEU A 76 30.32 3.78 13.75
N GLN A 77 31.33 3.72 14.63
CA GLN A 77 31.25 4.32 15.95
C GLN A 77 31.05 5.84 15.87
N GLN A 78 31.70 6.54 14.94
CA GLN A 78 31.49 7.97 14.75
C GLN A 78 30.08 8.28 14.24
N GLN A 79 29.57 7.50 13.28
CA GLN A 79 28.24 7.70 12.69
C GLN A 79 27.10 7.41 13.68
N TYR A 80 27.26 6.41 14.55
CA TYR A 80 26.17 5.93 15.42
C TYR A 80 26.37 6.17 16.93
N SER A 81 27.53 6.65 17.40
CA SER A 81 27.69 7.03 18.84
C SER A 81 27.07 8.39 19.20
N GLY A 82 26.53 9.11 18.21
CA GLY A 82 26.02 10.48 18.29
C GLY A 82 24.75 10.75 19.12
N SER A 83 24.26 9.81 19.93
CA SER A 83 23.17 10.07 20.90
C SER A 83 23.49 9.64 22.34
N THR A 84 24.72 9.17 22.60
CA THR A 84 25.23 8.94 23.96
C THR A 84 26.24 10.01 24.39
N SER A 85 26.22 11.17 23.72
CA SER A 85 27.01 12.34 24.12
C SER A 85 26.37 13.13 25.28
N SER A 86 25.23 12.69 25.81
CA SER A 86 24.78 13.10 27.14
C SER A 86 25.23 12.04 28.12
N GLN A 87 26.21 12.36 28.98
CA GLN A 87 26.70 11.53 30.07
C GLN A 87 27.67 10.38 29.73
N ARG A 88 28.75 10.67 29.00
CA ARG A 88 30.05 10.19 29.49
C ARG A 88 30.65 11.27 30.37
N ILE A 89 30.01 11.49 31.52
CA ILE A 89 30.73 12.05 32.68
C ILE A 89 31.87 11.05 32.90
N HIS A 90 33.08 11.52 32.65
CA HIS A 90 34.29 10.83 33.02
C HIS A 90 34.23 10.61 34.54
N LEU A 91 33.74 9.45 34.99
CA LEU A 91 33.87 9.03 36.38
C LEU A 91 35.36 8.76 36.63
N SER A 92 36.09 9.83 36.90
CA SER A 92 37.29 9.77 37.72
C SER A 92 36.84 9.16 39.05
N THR A 93 37.28 7.96 39.36
CA THR A 93 36.99 7.30 40.64
C THR A 93 37.50 8.19 41.76
N PRO A 94 36.65 8.80 42.61
CA PRO A 94 37.14 9.48 43.79
C PRO A 94 37.64 8.42 44.77
N SER A 95 38.95 8.23 44.78
CA SER A 95 39.66 7.74 45.95
C SER A 95 39.46 8.80 47.04
N THR A 96 38.43 8.66 47.89
CA THR A 96 38.41 8.97 49.34
C THR A 96 36.99 8.76 49.87
N PHE A 97 36.89 7.99 50.95
CA PHE A 97 35.68 7.66 51.71
C PHE A 97 35.26 8.86 52.57
N GLU A 98 34.23 9.62 52.20
CA GLU A 98 33.42 10.43 53.15
C GLU A 98 32.14 10.99 52.48
N THR A 99 30.98 10.51 52.95
CA THR A 99 29.60 11.06 52.90
C THR A 99 29.13 11.89 51.68
N PRO A 100 28.15 11.41 50.88
CA PRO A 100 27.43 12.28 49.95
C PRO A 100 26.38 13.14 50.69
N ILE A 101 26.51 14.47 50.57
CA ILE A 101 25.49 15.45 50.94
C ILE A 101 24.33 15.34 49.92
N ASN A 102 23.12 15.18 50.44
CA ASN A 102 21.88 15.04 49.70
C ASN A 102 21.25 16.43 49.50
N ASP A 103 21.58 17.10 48.40
CA ASP A 103 20.90 18.36 48.03
C ASP A 103 19.60 18.07 47.29
N ALA A 104 18.51 18.31 48.00
CA ALA A 104 17.15 18.21 47.54
C ALA A 104 16.80 19.33 46.53
N ALA A 105 15.95 18.94 45.57
CA ALA A 105 14.97 19.76 44.86
C ALA A 105 15.48 20.90 43.95
N SER A 106 15.46 20.64 42.63
CA SER A 106 14.95 21.64 41.69
C SER A 106 14.48 21.00 40.38
N THR A 107 13.16 20.79 40.27
CA THR A 107 12.49 20.55 38.98
C THR A 107 12.41 21.87 38.20
N PRO A 108 12.52 21.86 36.86
CA PRO A 108 11.52 22.60 36.09
C PRO A 108 10.99 21.86 34.85
N ALA A 109 9.66 21.78 34.84
CA ALA A 109 8.66 21.95 33.78
C ALA A 109 8.96 21.76 32.26
N ARG A 110 7.90 21.24 31.63
CA ARG A 110 7.56 21.00 30.21
C ARG A 110 7.55 22.21 29.24
N THR A 111 7.98 21.92 27.98
CA THR A 111 7.46 22.31 26.61
C THR A 111 7.48 23.79 26.15
N PRO A 112 7.48 24.17 24.83
CA PRO A 112 7.12 23.39 23.60
C PRO A 112 8.00 23.58 22.33
N SER A 113 7.61 22.88 21.25
CA SER A 113 8.06 22.96 19.85
C SER A 113 8.01 24.34 19.18
N GLY A 114 8.92 24.57 18.23
CA GLY A 114 8.81 25.56 17.14
C GLY A 114 9.96 25.41 16.12
N PRO A 115 9.70 25.41 14.79
CA PRO A 115 10.67 25.04 13.77
C PRO A 115 11.52 26.24 13.32
N SER A 116 12.83 26.04 13.20
CA SER A 116 13.75 27.01 12.59
C SER A 116 13.90 26.71 11.11
N THR A 117 13.23 27.51 10.28
CA THR A 117 13.48 27.66 8.85
C THR A 117 14.82 28.38 8.64
N GLN A 118 15.77 27.74 7.96
CA GLN A 118 16.87 28.45 7.31
C GLN A 118 17.03 27.92 5.88
N SER A 119 16.96 28.87 4.95
CA SER A 119 17.17 28.73 3.52
C SER A 119 18.66 28.75 3.21
N ALA A 120 19.09 27.87 2.29
CA ALA A 120 20.02 28.11 1.17
C ALA A 120 20.83 26.84 0.86
N GLU A 121 20.63 26.29 -0.33
CA GLU A 121 21.66 26.05 -1.37
C GLU A 121 21.17 25.02 -2.40
N GLU A 122 21.24 25.42 -3.68
CA GLU A 122 20.78 24.66 -4.84
C GLU A 122 21.71 23.50 -5.16
N SER A 123 21.14 22.30 -5.20
CA SER A 123 21.60 21.20 -6.05
C SER A 123 20.37 20.56 -6.70
N PRO A 124 20.40 20.15 -7.98
CA PRO A 124 19.24 19.57 -8.64
C PRO A 124 19.15 18.08 -8.29
N GLN A 125 18.98 17.77 -7.01
CA GLN A 125 18.54 16.44 -6.58
C GLN A 125 17.06 16.58 -6.25
N LYS A 126 16.23 16.09 -7.18
CA LYS A 126 14.76 16.04 -7.05
C LYS A 126 14.42 15.73 -5.60
N SER A 127 13.84 16.70 -4.91
CA SER A 127 13.13 16.47 -3.66
C SER A 127 11.97 15.54 -4.01
N LYS A 128 12.21 14.23 -4.05
CA LYS A 128 11.17 13.20 -4.20
C LYS A 128 10.19 13.52 -3.08
N SER A 129 9.08 14.09 -3.49
CA SER A 129 8.09 14.67 -2.62
C SER A 129 7.73 13.68 -1.52
N LYS A 130 7.46 14.19 -0.32
CA LYS A 130 6.99 13.49 0.89
C LYS A 130 5.60 12.87 0.65
N LEU A 131 5.46 12.04 -0.38
CA LEU A 131 4.25 11.32 -0.72
C LEU A 131 4.19 10.11 0.21
N SER A 132 3.01 9.85 0.76
CA SER A 132 2.74 8.57 1.43
C SER A 132 2.76 7.44 0.41
N LEU A 133 2.97 6.22 0.89
CA LEU A 133 2.90 5.00 0.07
C LEU A 133 1.63 4.95 -0.78
N ASP A 134 0.47 5.22 -0.17
CA ASP A 134 -0.83 5.19 -0.87
C ASP A 134 -0.92 6.23 -2.01
N ALA A 135 -0.42 7.45 -1.78
CA ALA A 135 -0.38 8.48 -2.81
C ALA A 135 0.58 8.13 -3.96
N PHE A 136 1.67 7.42 -3.67
CA PHE A 136 2.60 6.91 -4.68
C PHE A 136 1.95 5.82 -5.52
N LEU A 137 1.36 4.81 -4.88
CA LEU A 137 0.67 3.68 -5.54
C LEU A 137 -0.53 4.14 -6.38
N ALA A 138 -1.25 5.18 -5.95
CA ALA A 138 -2.35 5.73 -6.73
C ALA A 138 -1.91 6.42 -8.04
N ARG A 139 -0.66 6.90 -8.10
CA ARG A 139 -0.11 7.69 -9.22
C ARG A 139 0.80 6.91 -10.13
N HIS A 140 1.46 5.86 -9.64
CA HIS A 140 2.46 5.09 -10.38
C HIS A 140 2.07 3.61 -10.46
N THR A 141 2.53 2.96 -11.52
CA THR A 141 2.43 1.50 -11.71
C THR A 141 3.73 0.99 -12.31
N SER A 142 4.07 -0.27 -12.07
CA SER A 142 5.23 -0.92 -12.70
C SER A 142 5.04 -1.17 -14.18
N GLU A 143 6.16 -1.25 -14.91
CA GLU A 143 6.24 -1.70 -16.31
C GLU A 143 5.59 -3.07 -16.48
N ASP A 144 5.87 -4.01 -15.58
CA ASP A 144 5.30 -5.36 -15.59
C ASP A 144 3.77 -5.35 -15.52
N ASN A 145 3.18 -4.51 -14.68
CA ASN A 145 1.71 -4.39 -14.58
C ASN A 145 1.08 -3.83 -15.86
N ALA A 146 1.73 -2.84 -16.47
CA ALA A 146 1.28 -2.25 -17.74
C ALA A 146 1.38 -3.26 -18.89
N SER A 147 2.48 -4.01 -18.95
CA SER A 147 2.71 -5.09 -19.91
C SER A 147 1.68 -6.22 -19.75
N PHE A 148 1.39 -6.63 -18.52
CA PHE A 148 0.39 -7.67 -18.23
C PHE A 148 -1.01 -7.30 -18.72
N SER A 149 -1.41 -6.04 -18.55
CA SER A 149 -2.71 -5.54 -19.03
C SER A 149 -2.84 -5.68 -20.54
N THR A 150 -1.77 -5.35 -21.28
CA THR A 150 -1.71 -5.49 -22.74
C THR A 150 -1.84 -6.96 -23.17
N ILE A 151 -1.11 -7.85 -22.50
CA ILE A 151 -1.16 -9.30 -22.78
C ILE A 151 -2.56 -9.85 -22.50
N LEU A 152 -3.21 -9.39 -21.43
CA LEU A 152 -4.56 -9.78 -21.07
C LEU A 152 -5.58 -9.36 -22.14
N GLU A 153 -5.50 -8.12 -22.63
CA GLU A 153 -6.33 -7.62 -23.73
C GLU A 153 -6.13 -8.43 -25.01
N ASP A 154 -4.89 -8.76 -25.35
CA ASP A 154 -4.56 -9.58 -26.51
C ASP A 154 -5.10 -11.01 -26.39
N ALA A 155 -4.99 -11.61 -25.21
CA ALA A 155 -5.56 -12.93 -24.94
C ALA A 155 -7.09 -12.91 -25.05
N GLN A 156 -7.73 -11.88 -24.50
CA GLN A 156 -9.17 -11.69 -24.61
C GLN A 156 -9.62 -11.47 -26.06
N ARG A 157 -8.88 -10.68 -26.83
CA ARG A 157 -9.14 -10.45 -28.27
C ARG A 157 -9.05 -11.75 -29.05
N LYS A 158 -7.95 -12.50 -28.91
CA LYS A 158 -7.77 -13.81 -29.57
C LYS A 158 -8.86 -14.80 -29.18
N HIS A 159 -9.29 -14.78 -27.92
CA HIS A 159 -10.39 -15.62 -27.45
C HIS A 159 -11.73 -15.22 -28.08
N LYS A 160 -12.04 -13.93 -28.15
CA LYS A 160 -13.25 -13.40 -28.81
C LYS A 160 -13.25 -13.67 -30.32
N GLU A 161 -12.08 -13.65 -30.97
CA GLU A 161 -11.97 -14.00 -32.38
C GLU A 161 -12.23 -15.50 -32.62
N LYS A 162 -11.64 -16.37 -31.79
CA LYS A 162 -11.83 -17.82 -31.88
C LYS A 162 -13.27 -18.25 -31.57
N TYR A 163 -13.88 -17.63 -30.57
CA TYR A 163 -15.23 -17.97 -30.11
C TYR A 163 -16.23 -16.85 -30.38
N GLY A 164 -16.07 -16.14 -31.51
CA GLY A 164 -16.89 -14.96 -31.82
C GLY A 164 -18.39 -15.25 -31.87
N TRP A 165 -18.78 -16.49 -32.18
CA TRP A 165 -20.19 -16.91 -32.16
C TRP A 165 -20.84 -16.81 -30.78
N MET A 166 -20.08 -17.01 -29.69
CA MET A 166 -20.59 -16.98 -28.32
C MET A 166 -20.87 -15.54 -27.82
N TYR A 167 -20.16 -14.55 -28.37
CA TYR A 167 -20.22 -13.16 -27.90
C TYR A 167 -21.20 -12.27 -28.69
N LYS A 168 -21.77 -12.75 -29.80
CA LYS A 168 -22.70 -11.96 -30.63
C LYS A 168 -23.96 -11.58 -29.87
N ASP A 169 -24.52 -12.54 -29.14
CA ASP A 169 -25.76 -12.36 -28.39
C ASP A 169 -25.53 -11.46 -27.17
N GLU A 170 -24.40 -11.62 -26.48
CA GLU A 170 -24.03 -10.77 -25.33
C GLU A 170 -23.89 -9.30 -25.70
N VAL A 171 -23.30 -8.98 -26.87
CA VAL A 171 -23.17 -7.58 -27.33
C VAL A 171 -24.54 -6.98 -27.64
N GLN A 172 -25.44 -7.77 -28.23
CA GLN A 172 -26.78 -7.31 -28.61
C GLN A 172 -27.68 -7.09 -27.39
N GLU A 173 -27.56 -7.92 -26.36
CA GLU A 173 -28.28 -7.78 -25.10
C GLU A 173 -27.68 -6.72 -24.17
N SER A 174 -26.35 -6.56 -24.17
CA SER A 174 -25.67 -5.57 -23.31
C SER A 174 -25.74 -4.14 -23.86
N ALA A 175 -25.86 -3.94 -25.17
CA ALA A 175 -25.99 -2.61 -25.78
C ALA A 175 -27.15 -1.74 -25.23
N PRO A 176 -28.40 -2.24 -25.12
CA PRO A 176 -29.48 -1.47 -24.51
C PRO A 176 -29.23 -1.18 -23.03
N LEU A 177 -28.64 -2.12 -22.29
CA LEU A 177 -28.29 -1.92 -20.89
C LEU A 177 -27.19 -0.87 -20.70
N ALA A 178 -26.15 -0.89 -21.55
CA ALA A 178 -25.07 0.07 -21.52
C ALA A 178 -25.55 1.50 -21.83
N CYS A 179 -26.47 1.66 -22.78
CA CYS A 179 -27.11 2.94 -23.08
C CYS A 179 -27.89 3.49 -21.87
N LEU A 180 -28.60 2.61 -21.16
CA LEU A 180 -29.42 2.94 -20.00
C LEU A 180 -28.57 3.30 -18.76
N LEU A 181 -27.38 2.71 -18.61
CA LEU A 181 -26.43 3.06 -17.54
C LEU A 181 -25.64 4.36 -17.84
N SER A 182 -25.37 4.66 -19.12
CA SER A 182 -24.65 5.87 -19.56
C SER A 182 -25.53 7.12 -19.51
N SER A 183 -26.82 6.96 -19.81
CA SER A 183 -27.82 8.02 -19.65
C SER A 183 -28.18 8.17 -18.18
N GLY A 184 -27.32 8.87 -17.43
CA GLY A 184 -27.62 9.33 -16.08
C GLY A 184 -28.85 10.24 -16.06
N VAL A 185 -30.04 9.65 -16.00
CA VAL A 185 -31.31 10.37 -15.82
C VAL A 185 -32.03 9.81 -14.60
N SER A 186 -32.00 10.65 -13.57
CA SER A 186 -32.98 10.80 -12.53
C SER A 186 -34.41 10.83 -13.09
N THR A 187 -35.03 9.68 -13.29
CA THR A 187 -36.48 9.53 -13.17
C THR A 187 -36.75 8.06 -12.88
N ALA A 188 -36.91 7.74 -11.60
CA ALA A 188 -37.47 6.48 -11.18
C ALA A 188 -38.92 6.40 -11.71
N PRO A 189 -39.29 5.43 -12.56
CA PRO A 189 -40.71 5.11 -12.72
C PRO A 189 -41.17 4.49 -11.39
N SER A 190 -42.15 5.14 -10.76
CA SER A 190 -42.75 4.78 -9.46
C SER A 190 -43.47 3.41 -9.43
N ALA A 191 -43.35 2.58 -10.46
CA ALA A 191 -44.07 1.32 -10.57
C ALA A 191 -43.12 0.15 -10.80
N PRO A 192 -43.20 -0.94 -10.00
CA PRO A 192 -42.41 -2.13 -10.23
C PRO A 192 -42.81 -2.80 -11.55
N ILE A 193 -41.81 -3.24 -12.31
CA ILE A 193 -41.98 -3.98 -13.57
C ILE A 193 -42.59 -5.36 -13.24
N THR A 194 -43.88 -5.54 -13.50
CA THR A 194 -44.57 -6.83 -13.34
C THR A 194 -44.48 -7.64 -14.63
N TRP A 195 -43.96 -8.86 -14.57
CA TRP A 195 -43.89 -9.77 -15.72
C TRP A 195 -45.31 -10.23 -16.08
N LYS A 196 -45.74 -10.03 -17.33
CA LYS A 196 -47.07 -10.44 -17.82
C LYS A 196 -46.96 -11.83 -18.44
N TYR A 197 -47.30 -12.87 -17.67
CA TYR A 197 -47.40 -14.25 -18.16
C TYR A 197 -48.82 -14.52 -18.66
N THR A 198 -48.98 -15.01 -19.89
CA THR A 198 -50.26 -15.52 -20.40
C THR A 198 -50.08 -16.96 -20.85
N ASN A 199 -50.77 -17.89 -20.20
CA ASN A 199 -50.78 -19.29 -20.58
C ASN A 199 -51.49 -19.45 -21.93
N ARG A 200 -50.80 -20.00 -22.93
CA ARG A 200 -51.42 -20.37 -24.21
C ARG A 200 -52.10 -21.72 -24.03
N ALA A 201 -53.37 -21.69 -23.63
CA ALA A 201 -54.22 -22.87 -23.66
C ALA A 201 -54.64 -23.12 -25.11
N GLU A 202 -54.05 -24.13 -25.74
CA GLU A 202 -54.57 -24.70 -26.98
C GLU A 202 -55.82 -25.54 -26.65
N ALA A 203 -56.90 -25.28 -27.37
CA ALA A 203 -58.15 -26.02 -27.35
C ALA A 203 -58.32 -26.75 -28.69
#